data_AF-A0A949CDH9-F1
#
_entry.id   AF-A0A949CDH9-F1
#
_cell.length_a   1.000
_cell.length_b   1.000
_cell.length_c   1.000
_cell.angle_alpha   90.00
_cell.angle_beta   90.00
_cell.angle_gamma   90.00
#
_symmetry.space_group_name_H-M   'P 1'
#
loop_
_entity.id
_entity.type
_entity.pdbx_description
1 polymer ?
#
loop_
_entity_poly.entity_id
_entity_poly.type
_entity_poly.pdbx_seq_one_letter_code
_entity_poly.pdbx_strand_id
1 'polypeptide(L)'
;WALAKYNILSQQPRQLALATAKRSKTAEIGEKTITYHHLKKELFWGYKKINSALCAEPEKAFLDLAYLSLNGYAKFDPEEMNINLLNKNKLKKYLKKFDNKKLERLIKPII
;
A
#
# COMPACT_ATOMS: atom_id res chain seq x y z
N TRP A 1 6.15 0.69 -5.62
CA TRP A 1 6.33 -0.41 -6.60
C TRP A 1 5.05 -1.19 -6.87
N ALA A 2 4.39 -1.80 -5.87
CA ALA A 2 3.18 -2.62 -6.12
C ALA A 2 2.06 -1.88 -6.88
N LEU A 3 1.70 -0.66 -6.48
CA LEU A 3 0.68 0.14 -7.18
C LEU A 3 1.03 0.40 -8.66
N ALA A 4 2.27 0.83 -8.93
CA ALA A 4 2.75 1.02 -10.30
C ALA A 4 2.79 -0.29 -11.10
N LYS A 5 3.17 -1.40 -10.46
CA LYS A 5 3.19 -2.73 -11.11
C LYS A 5 1.81 -3.17 -11.61
N TYR A 6 0.75 -2.82 -10.88
CA TYR A 6 -0.64 -3.11 -11.29
C TYR A 6 -1.28 -1.95 -12.07
N ASN A 7 -0.50 -1.00 -12.58
CA ASN A 7 -0.97 0.18 -13.32
C ASN A 7 -1.98 1.04 -12.57
N ILE A 8 -1.99 0.98 -11.23
CA ILE A 8 -2.82 1.84 -10.39
C ILE A 8 -2.26 3.25 -10.38
N LEU A 9 -0.94 3.42 -10.43
CA LEU A 9 -0.28 4.70 -10.62
C LEU A 9 0.17 4.83 -12.08
N SER A 10 -0.05 6.01 -12.66
CA SER A 10 0.43 6.37 -14.00
C SER A 10 1.96 6.48 -14.08
N GLN A 11 2.60 6.88 -12.97
CA GLN A 11 4.04 7.10 -12.89
C GLN A 11 4.75 6.00 -12.12
N GLN A 12 5.99 5.69 -12.56
CA GLN A 12 6.85 4.79 -11.84
C GLN A 12 7.52 5.52 -10.66
N PRO A 13 7.32 5.07 -9.40
CA PRO A 13 7.89 5.75 -8.25
C PRO A 13 9.41 5.59 -8.23
N ARG A 14 10.12 6.68 -7.95
CA ARG A 14 11.59 6.71 -7.79
C ARG A 14 12.07 5.91 -6.57
N GLN A 15 11.20 5.75 -5.57
CA GLN A 15 11.49 5.04 -4.33
C GLN A 15 10.78 3.69 -4.26
N LEU A 16 11.45 2.69 -3.68
CA LEU A 16 10.87 1.40 -3.36
C LEU A 16 10.31 1.40 -1.94
N ALA A 17 8.99 1.36 -1.80
CA ALA A 17 8.33 1.21 -0.51
C ALA A 17 8.16 -0.28 -0.13
N LEU A 18 8.56 -0.64 1.09
CA LEU A 18 8.43 -1.97 1.69
C LEU A 18 7.73 -1.90 3.04
N ALA A 19 6.96 -2.93 3.39
CA ALA A 19 6.37 -3.09 4.72
C ALA A 19 7.31 -3.88 5.64
N THR A 20 7.45 -3.46 6.89
CA THR A 20 8.28 -4.16 7.90
C THR A 20 7.63 -4.16 9.28
N ALA A 21 7.84 -5.24 10.05
CA ALA A 21 7.41 -5.29 11.44
C ALA A 21 8.41 -4.56 12.38
N LYS A 22 9.57 -4.13 11.86
CA LYS A 22 10.57 -3.32 12.57
C LYS A 22 10.26 -1.84 12.43
N ARG A 23 11.06 -0.97 13.07
CA ARG A 23 10.93 0.48 12.93
C ARG A 23 11.10 0.92 11.47
N SER A 24 10.35 1.95 11.08
CA SER A 24 10.50 2.57 9.76
C SER A 24 11.93 3.07 9.55
N LYS A 25 12.46 2.90 8.34
CA LYS A 25 13.83 3.31 7.98
C LYS A 25 13.88 3.61 6.49
N THR A 26 14.64 4.61 6.09
CA THR A 26 15.03 4.80 4.69
C THR A 26 16.48 4.36 4.52
N ALA A 27 16.76 3.63 3.45
CA ALA A 27 18.10 3.18 3.09
C ALA A 27 18.37 3.52 1.63
N GLU A 28 19.56 4.03 1.36
CA GLU A 28 20.06 4.24 0.01
C GLU A 28 20.93 3.05 -0.38
N ILE A 29 20.63 2.44 -1.52
CA ILE A 29 21.39 1.32 -2.06
C ILE A 29 21.70 1.67 -3.52
N GLY A 30 22.93 2.13 -3.76
CA GLY A 30 23.30 2.75 -5.02
C GLY A 30 22.40 3.96 -5.32
N GLU A 31 21.84 4.02 -6.51
CA GLU A 31 20.94 5.12 -6.93
C GLU A 31 19.47 4.93 -6.49
N LYS A 32 19.17 3.86 -5.74
CA LYS A 32 17.80 3.54 -5.32
C LYS A 32 17.58 3.88 -3.84
N THR A 33 16.52 4.61 -3.58
CA THR A 33 16.01 4.83 -2.22
C THR A 33 14.98 3.76 -1.87
N ILE A 34 15.20 3.03 -0.77
CA ILE A 34 14.27 2.06 -0.23
C ILE A 34 13.70 2.60 1.08
N THR A 35 12.38 2.73 1.15
CA THR A 35 11.67 3.19 2.34
C THR A 35 10.93 2.01 2.96
N TYR A 36 11.32 1.67 4.18
CA TYR A 36 10.65 0.68 5.01
C TYR A 36 9.62 1.39 5.89
N HIS A 37 8.35 1.02 5.72
CA HIS A 37 7.27 1.49 6.56
C HIS A 37 6.92 0.44 7.60
N HIS A 38 6.92 0.86 8.87
CA HIS A 38 6.42 0.02 9.94
C HIS A 38 4.93 -0.24 9.76
N LEU A 39 4.54 -1.52 9.78
CA LEU A 39 3.16 -1.95 9.92
C LEU A 39 3.06 -2.90 11.12
N LYS A 40 1.87 -2.94 11.75
CA LYS A 40 1.58 -3.95 12.75
C LYS A 40 1.66 -5.34 12.13
N LYS A 41 2.14 -6.33 12.90
CA LYS A 41 2.29 -7.72 12.44
C LYS A 41 0.98 -8.33 11.90
N GLU A 42 -0.15 -7.98 12.52
CA GLU A 42 -1.50 -8.39 12.09
C GLU A 42 -1.89 -7.89 10.69
N LEU A 43 -1.18 -6.89 10.15
CA LEU A 43 -1.42 -6.35 8.81
C LEU A 43 -0.57 -7.03 7.72
N PHE A 44 0.22 -8.07 8.06
CA PHE A 44 1.07 -8.79 7.10
C PHE A 44 0.31 -9.89 6.36
N TRP A 45 -0.65 -9.51 5.53
CA TRP A 45 -1.44 -10.40 4.67
C TRP A 45 -1.69 -9.77 3.30
N GLY A 46 -2.27 -10.52 2.37
CA GLY A 46 -2.60 -10.01 1.03
C GLY A 46 -1.36 -9.78 0.16
N TYR A 47 -0.37 -10.67 0.29
CA TYR A 47 0.82 -10.71 -0.54
C TYR A 47 0.76 -11.93 -1.46
N LYS A 48 1.27 -11.78 -2.68
CA LYS A 48 1.55 -12.89 -3.61
C LYS A 48 3.05 -13.02 -3.78
N LYS A 49 3.54 -14.26 -3.85
CA LYS A 49 4.90 -14.54 -4.26
C LYS A 49 5.01 -14.30 -5.77
N ILE A 50 5.85 -13.36 -6.17
CA ILE A 50 6.19 -13.11 -7.57
C ILE A 50 7.70 -13.29 -7.69
N ASN A 51 8.12 -14.31 -8.43
CA ASN A 51 9.49 -14.80 -8.45
C ASN A 51 9.97 -15.14 -7.02
N SER A 52 11.00 -14.44 -6.54
CA SER A 52 11.60 -14.59 -5.21
C SER A 52 11.11 -13.56 -4.19
N ALA A 53 10.17 -12.67 -4.55
CA ALA A 53 9.72 -11.56 -3.70
C ALA A 53 8.23 -11.66 -3.34
N LEU A 54 7.87 -11.14 -2.17
CA LEU A 54 6.48 -10.93 -1.78
C LEU A 54 6.00 -9.57 -2.28
N CYS A 55 5.01 -9.57 -3.16
CA CYS A 55 4.37 -8.37 -3.67
C CYS A 55 2.97 -8.24 -3.04
N ALA A 56 2.64 -7.07 -2.48
CA ALA A 56 1.28 -6.80 -2.05
C ALA A 56 0.33 -6.95 -3.24
N GLU A 57 -0.86 -7.48 -3.00
CA GLU A 57 -1.97 -7.44 -3.96
C GLU A 57 -2.43 -5.99 -4.17
N PRO A 58 -3.04 -5.66 -5.32
CA PRO A 58 -3.41 -4.28 -5.63
C PRO A 58 -4.29 -3.65 -4.54
N GLU A 59 -5.29 -4.37 -4.04
CA GLU A 59 -6.17 -3.88 -2.97
C GLU A 59 -5.42 -3.67 -1.65
N LYS A 60 -4.47 -4.57 -1.33
CA LYS A 60 -3.64 -4.45 -0.13
C LYS A 60 -2.71 -3.24 -0.25
N ALA A 61 -2.02 -3.08 -1.38
CA ALA A 61 -1.11 -1.97 -1.62
C ALA A 61 -1.83 -0.61 -1.54
N PHE A 62 -3.05 -0.53 -2.05
CA PHE A 62 -3.89 0.67 -1.98
C PHE A 62 -4.26 1.00 -0.53
N LEU A 63 -4.73 0.01 0.24
CA LEU A 63 -5.07 0.21 1.65
C LEU A 63 -3.86 0.48 2.54
N ASP A 64 -2.71 -0.13 2.26
CA ASP A 64 -1.45 0.16 2.95
C ASP A 64 -1.06 1.63 2.76
N LEU A 65 -1.14 2.15 1.53
CA LEU A 65 -0.84 3.55 1.26
C LEU A 65 -1.81 4.51 1.97
N ALA A 66 -3.10 4.22 1.91
CA ALA A 66 -4.12 4.98 2.62
C ALA A 66 -3.94 4.93 4.15
N TYR A 67 -3.55 3.78 4.69
CA TYR A 67 -3.27 3.64 6.11
C TYR A 67 -2.03 4.42 6.54
N LEU A 68 -0.97 4.39 5.72
CA LEU A 68 0.25 5.14 5.98
C LEU A 68 0.03 6.66 5.90
N SER A 69 -0.86 7.13 5.02
CA SER A 69 -1.17 8.56 4.90
C SER A 69 -1.91 9.11 6.11
N LEU A 70 -2.78 8.31 6.75
CA LEU A 70 -3.44 8.69 8.01
C LEU A 70 -2.44 8.97 9.15
N ASN A 71 -1.24 8.40 9.07
CA ASN A 71 -0.17 8.58 10.05
C ASN A 71 0.91 9.57 9.57
N GLY A 72 0.68 10.27 8.45
CA GLY A 72 1.62 11.25 7.90
C GLY A 72 2.85 10.66 7.22
N TYR A 73 2.89 9.34 6.97
CA TYR A 73 4.06 8.68 6.39
C TYR A 73 4.05 8.62 4.85
N ALA A 74 2.94 8.96 4.21
CA ALA A 74 2.81 8.95 2.76
C ALA A 74 1.71 9.92 2.29
N LYS A 75 1.80 10.36 1.02
CA LYS A 75 0.69 11.04 0.35
C LYS A 75 -0.25 9.98 -0.24
N PHE A 76 -1.55 10.15 -0.01
CA PHE A 76 -2.60 9.34 -0.62
C PHE A 76 -3.49 10.25 -1.47
N ASP A 77 -3.54 9.97 -2.77
CA ASP A 77 -4.21 10.80 -3.76
C ASP A 77 -5.01 9.89 -4.72
N PRO A 78 -6.27 9.58 -4.41
CA PRO A 78 -7.08 8.65 -5.19
C PRO A 78 -7.38 9.13 -6.62
N GLU A 79 -7.37 10.44 -6.86
CA GLU A 79 -7.67 11.03 -8.18
C GLU A 79 -6.59 10.69 -9.21
N GLU A 80 -5.35 10.58 -8.75
CA GLU A 80 -4.18 10.14 -9.54
C GLU A 80 -4.09 8.61 -9.68
N MET A 81 -5.08 7.87 -9.17
CA MET A 81 -5.08 6.40 -9.15
C MET A 81 -6.18 5.81 -10.03
N ASN A 82 -5.83 4.77 -10.79
CA ASN A 82 -6.81 4.00 -11.55
C ASN A 82 -7.55 2.99 -10.66
N ILE A 83 -8.54 3.48 -9.90
CA ILE A 83 -9.33 2.70 -8.94
C ILE A 83 -10.14 1.58 -9.62
N ASN A 84 -10.47 1.73 -10.92
CA ASN A 84 -11.22 0.71 -11.67
C ASN A 84 -10.49 -0.63 -11.78
N LEU A 85 -9.17 -0.65 -11.57
CA LEU A 85 -8.36 -1.87 -11.54
C LEU A 85 -8.44 -2.63 -10.21
N LEU A 86 -9.08 -2.06 -9.19
CA LEU A 86 -9.26 -2.68 -7.88
C LEU A 86 -10.53 -3.54 -7.85
N ASN A 87 -10.42 -4.74 -7.29
CA ASN A 87 -11.60 -5.56 -7.01
C ASN A 87 -12.32 -5.03 -5.76
N LYS A 88 -13.46 -4.36 -5.95
CA LYS A 88 -14.26 -3.74 -4.86
C LYS A 88 -14.63 -4.71 -3.74
N ASN A 89 -15.02 -5.94 -4.06
CA ASN A 89 -15.40 -6.94 -3.05
C ASN A 89 -14.22 -7.34 -2.17
N LYS A 90 -13.06 -7.53 -2.81
CA LYS A 90 -11.81 -7.85 -2.11
C LYS A 90 -11.30 -6.67 -1.30
N LEU A 91 -11.40 -5.45 -1.84
CA LEU A 91 -11.03 -4.22 -1.16
C LEU A 91 -11.86 -4.02 0.11
N LYS A 92 -13.18 -4.23 0.05
CA LYS A 92 -14.07 -4.22 1.23
C LYS A 92 -13.68 -5.29 2.25
N LYS A 93 -13.38 -6.52 1.81
CA LYS A 93 -12.92 -7.60 2.69
C LYS A 93 -11.59 -7.26 3.37
N TYR A 94 -10.69 -6.62 2.64
CA TYR A 94 -9.36 -6.25 3.13
C TYR A 94 -9.44 -5.06 4.09
N LEU A 95 -10.30 -4.07 3.80
CA LEU A 95 -10.55 -2.93 4.67
C LEU A 95 -10.98 -3.36 6.08
N LYS A 96 -11.90 -4.34 6.18
CA LYS A 96 -12.34 -4.88 7.48
C LYS A 96 -11.20 -5.49 8.30
N LYS A 97 -10.16 -6.04 7.66
CA LYS A 97 -9.02 -6.64 8.36
C LYS A 97 -8.08 -5.61 9.01
N PHE A 98 -8.17 -4.35 8.61
CA PHE A 98 -7.40 -3.28 9.25
C PHE A 98 -8.02 -2.83 10.58
N ASP A 99 -9.32 -3.13 10.80
CA ASP A 99 -10.09 -2.76 11.99
C ASP A 99 -9.84 -1.30 12.43
N ASN A 100 -9.93 -0.37 11.46
CA ASN A 100 -9.57 1.03 11.67
C ASN A 100 -10.64 1.98 11.12
N LYS A 101 -11.39 2.60 12.04
CA LYS A 101 -12.49 3.52 11.71
C LYS A 101 -12.06 4.73 10.87
N LYS A 102 -10.85 5.25 11.07
CA LYS A 102 -10.33 6.39 10.27
C LYS A 102 -10.08 5.97 8.83
N LEU A 103 -9.50 4.77 8.64
CA LEU A 103 -9.29 4.20 7.32
C LEU A 103 -10.61 3.90 6.62
N GLU A 104 -11.58 3.32 7.33
CA GLU A 104 -12.91 3.09 6.76
C GLU A 104 -13.56 4.39 6.27
N ARG A 105 -13.50 5.46 7.08
CA ARG A 105 -14.04 6.76 6.69
C ARG A 105 -13.34 7.36 5.48
N LEU A 106 -12.01 7.19 5.38
CA LEU A 106 -11.22 7.67 4.24
C LEU A 106 -11.56 6.90 2.95
N ILE A 107 -11.77 5.58 3.05
CA ILE A 107 -11.99 4.73 1.88
C ILE A 107 -13.44 4.73 1.41
N LYS A 108 -14.43 4.86 2.30
CA LYS A 108 -15.87 4.80 1.99
C LYS A 108 -16.33 5.68 0.81
N PRO A 109 -15.89 6.94 0.62
CA PRO A 109 -16.30 7.74 -0.54
C PRO A 109 -15.71 7.25 -1.87
N ILE A 110 -14.70 6.38 -1.84
CA ILE A 110 -13.96 5.90 -3.02
C ILE A 110 -14.58 4.60 -3.58
N ILE A 111 -15.35 3.84 -2.79
CA ILE A 111 -15.77 2.45 -3.09
C ILE A 111 -17.27 2.20 -3.16
#